data_AF-A0A080LTY6-F1
#
_entry.id   AF-A0A080LTY6-F1
#
_cell.length_a   1.000
_cell.length_b   1.000
_cell.length_c   1.000
_cell.angle_alpha   90.00
_cell.angle_beta   90.00
_cell.angle_gamma   90.00
#
_symmetry.space_group_name_H-M   'P 1'
#
loop_
_entity.id
_entity.type
_entity.pdbx_description
1 polymer ?
#
loop_
_entity_poly.entity_id
_entity_poly.type
_entity_poly.pdbx_seq_one_letter_code
_entity_poly.pdbx_strand_id
1 'polypeptide(L)'
;MPAADHVIDIDGLVYATDFQGFDKAMNARSAAGAEVDLRPWPLREHLAALDECVVPTAHGLTLDTRELSRRVLAHSGVAEDAQTRFAPLALWWASGGETSPAALGGGWYDCGGVRLHLRPWTSGERFRAMSRCRRAGADGERFDLGAYLRAMLETSVVTVEPARALDELDSGATRSLLEAVVALNVVSPEELADGIPDTPEADRITLRLCRALGWTPTQVWATPAVEMDRLLRLLDRTAASESAAPTRVARLADHPDATVIRIEDD
;
A
#
# COMPACT_ATOMS: atom_id res chain seq x y z
N MET A 1 -40.88 -14.99 0.72
CA MET A 1 -39.74 -14.10 0.41
C MET A 1 -39.34 -13.43 1.69
N PRO A 2 -38.08 -13.54 2.16
CA PRO A 2 -37.63 -12.68 3.23
C PRO A 2 -37.70 -11.23 2.74
N ALA A 3 -38.08 -10.31 3.62
CA ALA A 3 -38.00 -8.89 3.32
C ALA A 3 -36.52 -8.51 3.14
N ALA A 4 -36.23 -7.46 2.36
CA ALA A 4 -34.90 -6.89 2.38
C ALA A 4 -34.65 -6.28 3.76
N ASP A 5 -33.71 -6.85 4.50
CA ASP A 5 -33.42 -6.44 5.88
C ASP A 5 -32.50 -5.21 5.92
N HIS A 6 -31.77 -4.94 4.82
CA HIS A 6 -30.80 -3.85 4.73
C HIS A 6 -30.90 -3.07 3.43
N VAL A 7 -30.76 -1.74 3.53
CA VAL A 7 -30.66 -0.84 2.38
C VAL A 7 -29.25 -0.29 2.30
N ILE A 8 -28.64 -0.41 1.13
CA ILE A 8 -27.31 0.13 0.82
C ILE A 8 -27.49 1.24 -0.21
N ASP A 9 -27.07 2.46 0.13
CA ASP A 9 -27.06 3.62 -0.76
C ASP A 9 -25.62 3.96 -1.15
N ILE A 10 -25.33 3.95 -2.45
CA ILE A 10 -24.02 4.27 -3.01
C ILE A 10 -24.24 5.38 -4.04
N ASP A 11 -23.82 6.59 -3.72
CA ASP A 11 -23.95 7.77 -4.59
C ASP A 11 -25.39 8.00 -5.11
N GLY A 12 -26.40 7.72 -4.29
CA GLY A 12 -27.82 7.84 -4.65
C GLY A 12 -28.40 6.61 -5.36
N LEU A 13 -27.61 5.57 -5.59
CA LEU A 13 -28.07 4.28 -6.10
C LEU A 13 -28.42 3.37 -4.93
N VAL A 14 -29.71 3.07 -4.80
CA VAL A 14 -30.25 2.31 -3.67
C VAL A 14 -30.44 0.84 -4.05
N TYR A 15 -29.86 -0.02 -3.23
CA TYR A 15 -29.96 -1.48 -3.31
C TYR A 15 -30.63 -2.03 -2.06
N ALA A 16 -31.67 -2.84 -2.24
CA ALA A 16 -32.29 -3.61 -1.18
C ALA A 16 -31.57 -4.97 -1.06
N THR A 17 -31.08 -5.32 0.12
CA THR A 17 -30.18 -6.46 0.32
C THR A 17 -30.56 -7.27 1.56
N ASP A 18 -30.07 -8.51 1.62
CA ASP A 18 -30.10 -9.38 2.81
C ASP A 18 -28.72 -9.48 3.47
N PHE A 19 -27.90 -8.41 3.39
CA PHE A 19 -26.53 -8.40 3.87
C PHE A 19 -26.38 -8.89 5.32
N GLN A 20 -25.57 -9.93 5.52
CA GLN A 20 -25.33 -10.54 6.84
C GLN A 20 -23.84 -10.57 7.23
N GLY A 21 -22.97 -9.92 6.46
CA GLY A 21 -21.52 -10.02 6.56
C GLY A 21 -20.88 -10.37 5.22
N PHE A 22 -19.60 -10.04 5.06
CA PHE A 22 -18.83 -10.28 3.82
C PHE A 22 -18.44 -11.75 3.61
N ASP A 23 -18.55 -12.57 4.65
CA ASP A 23 -18.29 -14.00 4.65
C ASP A 23 -19.46 -14.83 4.09
N LYS A 24 -20.63 -14.19 3.89
CA LYS A 24 -21.84 -14.80 3.37
C LYS A 24 -22.17 -14.27 1.98
N ALA A 25 -22.91 -15.06 1.21
CA ALA A 25 -23.51 -14.55 -0.02
C ALA A 25 -24.54 -13.48 0.31
N MET A 26 -24.65 -12.47 -0.55
CA MET A 26 -25.61 -11.38 -0.43
C MET A 26 -26.50 -11.34 -1.68
N ASN A 27 -27.80 -11.47 -1.49
CA ASN A 27 -28.79 -11.12 -2.50
C ASN A 27 -28.97 -9.60 -2.53
N ALA A 28 -29.02 -9.03 -3.72
CA ALA A 28 -29.20 -7.59 -3.91
C ALA A 28 -30.20 -7.31 -5.02
N ARG A 29 -31.16 -6.42 -4.74
CA ARG A 29 -32.17 -5.96 -5.69
C ARG A 29 -32.04 -4.46 -5.93
N SER A 30 -31.99 -4.09 -7.20
CA SER A 30 -32.02 -2.69 -7.65
C SER A 30 -33.43 -2.10 -7.59
N ALA A 31 -33.55 -0.76 -7.59
CA ALA A 31 -34.84 -0.07 -7.70
C ALA A 31 -35.66 -0.46 -8.95
N ALA A 32 -34.99 -0.89 -10.03
CA ALA A 32 -35.62 -1.38 -11.25
C ALA A 32 -36.11 -2.84 -11.17
N GLY A 33 -35.99 -3.49 -10.00
CA GLY A 33 -36.45 -4.84 -9.75
C GLY A 33 -35.52 -5.96 -10.21
N ALA A 34 -34.39 -5.65 -10.86
CA ALA A 34 -33.35 -6.66 -11.15
C ALA A 34 -32.67 -7.12 -9.86
N GLU A 35 -32.31 -8.39 -9.81
CA GLU A 35 -31.79 -9.09 -8.65
C GLU A 35 -30.53 -9.87 -9.01
N VAL A 36 -29.55 -9.89 -8.12
CA VAL A 36 -28.29 -10.63 -8.27
C VAL A 36 -27.90 -11.23 -6.92
N ASP A 37 -27.17 -12.34 -6.97
CA ASP A 37 -26.48 -12.90 -5.81
C ASP A 37 -24.99 -12.61 -5.93
N LEU A 38 -24.42 -11.96 -4.92
CA LEU A 38 -22.98 -11.74 -4.79
C LEU A 38 -22.39 -12.80 -3.87
N ARG A 39 -21.39 -13.53 -4.35
CA ARG A 39 -20.63 -14.49 -3.55
C ARG A 39 -19.58 -13.77 -2.71
N PRO A 40 -19.14 -14.33 -1.58
CA PRO A 40 -17.97 -13.84 -0.87
C PRO A 40 -16.80 -13.62 -1.84
N TRP A 41 -16.18 -12.44 -1.74
CA TRP A 41 -15.04 -12.04 -2.54
C TRP A 41 -13.77 -12.21 -1.70
N PRO A 42 -13.01 -13.30 -1.90
CA PRO A 42 -11.93 -13.66 -1.00
C PRO A 42 -10.61 -12.97 -1.38
N LEU A 43 -9.66 -12.91 -0.44
CA LEU A 43 -8.35 -12.27 -0.63
C LEU A 43 -7.64 -12.71 -1.91
N ARG A 44 -7.66 -14.01 -2.25
CA ARG A 44 -6.99 -14.50 -3.46
C ARG A 44 -7.53 -13.86 -4.75
N GLU A 45 -8.84 -13.72 -4.86
CA GLU A 45 -9.48 -13.12 -6.04
C GLU A 45 -9.23 -11.61 -6.05
N HIS A 46 -9.22 -10.99 -4.86
CA HIS A 46 -8.88 -9.58 -4.71
C HIS A 46 -7.47 -9.27 -5.23
N LEU A 47 -6.45 -10.02 -4.77
CA LEU A 47 -5.07 -9.82 -5.21
C LEU A 47 -4.87 -10.17 -6.68
N ALA A 48 -5.53 -11.22 -7.19
CA ALA A 48 -5.52 -11.57 -8.62
C ALA A 48 -6.16 -10.49 -9.49
N ALA A 49 -7.24 -9.86 -9.02
CA ALA A 49 -7.85 -8.74 -9.72
C ALA A 49 -6.93 -7.50 -9.75
N LEU A 50 -6.23 -7.19 -8.65
CA LEU A 50 -5.30 -6.06 -8.61
C LEU A 50 -4.15 -6.18 -9.62
N ASP A 51 -3.65 -7.40 -9.88
CA ASP A 51 -2.61 -7.60 -10.90
C ASP A 51 -3.06 -7.15 -12.30
N GLU A 52 -4.36 -7.25 -12.60
CA GLU A 52 -4.92 -6.94 -13.91
C GLU A 52 -5.59 -5.57 -13.99
N CYS A 53 -6.17 -5.10 -12.88
CA CYS A 53 -6.95 -3.86 -12.82
C CYS A 53 -6.09 -2.63 -12.50
N VAL A 54 -4.86 -2.81 -12.00
CA VAL A 54 -3.98 -1.69 -11.68
C VAL A 54 -3.11 -1.39 -12.89
N VAL A 55 -3.25 -0.18 -13.43
CA VAL A 55 -2.56 0.27 -14.63
C VAL A 55 -1.64 1.46 -14.33
N PRO A 56 -0.45 1.51 -14.94
CA PRO A 56 0.42 2.67 -14.83
C PRO A 56 -0.16 3.85 -15.61
N THR A 57 -0.01 5.05 -15.05
CA THR A 57 -0.38 6.34 -15.63
C THR A 57 0.77 7.32 -15.46
N ALA A 58 0.66 8.49 -16.10
CA ALA A 58 1.64 9.58 -15.92
C ALA A 58 1.76 10.07 -14.46
N HIS A 59 0.78 9.78 -13.60
CA HIS A 59 0.73 10.19 -12.20
C HIS A 59 0.93 9.02 -11.22
N GLY A 60 1.42 7.87 -11.70
CA GLY A 60 1.59 6.66 -10.90
C GLY A 60 0.55 5.59 -11.23
N LEU A 61 0.22 4.74 -10.27
CA LEU A 61 -0.71 3.62 -10.46
C LEU A 61 -2.16 4.10 -10.28
N THR A 62 -3.05 3.72 -11.19
CA THR A 62 -4.50 3.89 -11.04
C THR A 62 -5.21 2.55 -11.05
N LEU A 63 -6.34 2.48 -10.36
CA LEU A 63 -7.25 1.33 -10.39
C LEU A 63 -8.29 1.52 -11.48
N ASP A 64 -8.37 0.59 -12.43
CA ASP A 64 -9.51 0.44 -13.34
C ASP A 64 -10.69 -0.15 -12.57
N THR A 65 -11.51 0.75 -12.00
CA THR A 65 -12.70 0.38 -11.22
C THR A 65 -13.76 -0.32 -12.07
N ARG A 66 -13.82 -0.04 -13.38
CA ARG A 66 -14.74 -0.71 -14.29
C ARG A 66 -14.35 -2.18 -14.44
N GLU A 67 -13.08 -2.45 -14.72
CA GLU A 67 -12.58 -3.83 -14.84
C GLU A 67 -12.67 -4.58 -13.50
N LEU A 68 -12.36 -3.92 -12.37
CA LEU A 68 -12.51 -4.53 -11.05
C LEU A 68 -13.96 -4.93 -10.76
N SER A 69 -14.90 -4.00 -10.96
CA SER A 69 -16.33 -4.29 -10.74
C SER A 69 -16.83 -5.45 -11.61
N ARG A 70 -16.39 -5.48 -12.88
CA ARG A 70 -16.70 -6.57 -13.82
C ARG A 70 -16.21 -7.92 -13.31
N ARG A 71 -15.00 -8.00 -12.77
CA ARG A 71 -14.43 -9.24 -12.21
C ARG A 71 -15.17 -9.72 -10.96
N VAL A 72 -15.51 -8.81 -10.06
CA VAL A 72 -16.29 -9.12 -8.85
C VAL A 72 -17.66 -9.69 -9.21
N LEU A 73 -18.32 -9.09 -10.19
CA LEU A 73 -19.62 -9.53 -10.69
C LEU A 73 -19.53 -10.86 -11.44
N ALA A 74 -18.49 -11.03 -12.28
CA ALA A 74 -18.24 -12.28 -13.01
C ALA A 74 -17.95 -13.46 -12.07
N HIS A 75 -17.20 -13.25 -10.99
CA HIS A 75 -16.98 -14.27 -9.95
C HIS A 75 -18.27 -14.76 -9.30
N SER A 76 -19.24 -13.86 -9.16
CA SER A 76 -20.55 -14.18 -8.63
C SER A 76 -21.52 -14.76 -9.68
N GLY A 77 -21.10 -14.83 -10.95
CA GLY A 77 -21.92 -15.34 -12.05
C GLY A 77 -22.99 -14.36 -12.54
N VAL A 78 -22.83 -13.06 -12.29
CA VAL A 78 -23.77 -12.02 -12.74
C VAL A 78 -23.66 -11.81 -14.25
N ALA A 79 -24.80 -11.89 -14.94
CA ALA A 79 -24.90 -11.70 -16.38
C ALA A 79 -24.47 -10.28 -16.83
N GLU A 80 -23.83 -10.18 -18.00
CA GLU A 80 -23.20 -8.95 -18.50
C GLU A 80 -24.18 -7.76 -18.61
N ASP A 81 -25.43 -8.03 -18.96
CA ASP A 81 -26.50 -7.03 -19.07
C ASP A 81 -26.88 -6.41 -17.71
N ALA A 82 -26.71 -7.16 -16.61
CA ALA A 82 -26.91 -6.67 -15.26
C ALA A 82 -25.67 -5.98 -14.67
N GLN A 83 -24.46 -6.24 -15.20
CA GLN A 83 -23.21 -5.82 -14.57
C GLN A 83 -23.08 -4.31 -14.40
N THR A 84 -23.45 -3.53 -15.42
CA THR A 84 -23.38 -2.06 -15.36
C THR A 84 -24.22 -1.49 -14.20
N ARG A 85 -25.37 -2.11 -13.91
CA ARG A 85 -26.28 -1.66 -12.86
C ARG A 85 -25.77 -1.96 -11.45
N PHE A 86 -25.02 -3.04 -11.29
CA PHE A 86 -24.51 -3.51 -10.00
C PHE A 86 -23.02 -3.20 -9.80
N ALA A 87 -22.36 -2.53 -10.74
CA ALA A 87 -20.95 -2.17 -10.64
C ALA A 87 -20.61 -1.37 -9.36
N PRO A 88 -21.38 -0.34 -8.94
CA PRO A 88 -21.11 0.37 -7.69
C PRO A 88 -21.20 -0.55 -6.46
N LEU A 89 -22.24 -1.39 -6.40
CA LEU A 89 -22.41 -2.36 -5.31
C LEU A 89 -21.27 -3.39 -5.28
N ALA A 90 -20.80 -3.83 -6.45
CA ALA A 90 -19.67 -4.75 -6.55
C ALA A 90 -18.37 -4.14 -6.00
N LEU A 91 -18.13 -2.85 -6.25
CA LEU A 91 -16.98 -2.14 -5.69
C LEU A 91 -17.08 -2.00 -4.18
N TRP A 92 -18.25 -1.64 -3.65
CA TRP A 92 -18.51 -1.61 -2.21
C TRP A 92 -18.32 -2.99 -1.56
N TRP A 93 -18.81 -4.04 -2.22
CA TRP A 93 -18.66 -5.42 -1.78
C TRP A 93 -17.18 -5.82 -1.68
N ALA A 94 -16.42 -5.58 -2.74
CA ALA A 94 -15.00 -5.91 -2.81
C ALA A 94 -14.12 -5.02 -1.93
N SER A 95 -14.57 -3.82 -1.55
CA SER A 95 -13.83 -2.92 -0.66
C SER A 95 -13.94 -3.32 0.81
N GLY A 96 -14.82 -4.25 1.17
CA GLY A 96 -14.97 -4.72 2.57
C GLY A 96 -15.65 -3.72 3.51
N GLY A 97 -16.42 -2.78 2.95
CA GLY A 97 -17.10 -1.71 3.70
C GLY A 97 -16.14 -0.82 4.48
N GLU A 98 -16.56 -0.40 5.68
CA GLU A 98 -15.82 0.51 6.57
C GLU A 98 -15.08 -0.24 7.70
N THR A 99 -14.77 -1.52 7.50
CA THR A 99 -14.06 -2.30 8.51
C THR A 99 -12.61 -1.81 8.65
N SER A 100 -12.14 -1.59 9.88
CA SER A 100 -10.76 -1.22 10.19
C SER A 100 -10.15 -2.18 11.20
N PRO A 101 -8.82 -2.39 11.14
CA PRO A 101 -8.14 -3.30 12.06
C PRO A 101 -8.11 -2.72 13.49
N ALA A 102 -8.31 -3.58 14.48
CA ALA A 102 -8.14 -3.21 15.89
C ALA A 102 -6.81 -3.76 16.41
N ALA A 103 -5.89 -2.87 16.83
CA ALA A 103 -4.63 -3.29 17.45
C ALA A 103 -4.87 -3.87 18.85
N LEU A 104 -4.42 -5.10 19.07
CA LEU A 104 -4.53 -5.82 20.35
C LEU A 104 -3.25 -5.74 21.20
N GLY A 105 -2.18 -5.17 20.63
CA GLY A 105 -0.86 -5.05 21.27
C GLY A 105 0.07 -6.23 20.97
N GLY A 106 1.38 -6.00 21.14
CA GLY A 106 2.40 -7.05 20.94
C GLY A 106 2.43 -7.63 19.53
N GLY A 107 2.10 -6.84 18.50
CA GLY A 107 2.03 -7.29 17.11
C GLY A 107 0.71 -7.94 16.71
N TRP A 108 -0.25 -8.09 17.61
CA TRP A 108 -1.56 -8.66 17.32
C TRP A 108 -2.58 -7.63 16.84
N TYR A 109 -3.40 -8.04 15.87
CA TYR A 109 -4.51 -7.27 15.30
C TYR A 109 -5.75 -8.14 15.19
N ASP A 110 -6.93 -7.56 15.39
CA ASP A 110 -8.22 -8.14 14.99
C ASP A 110 -8.64 -7.54 13.63
N CYS A 111 -8.91 -8.40 12.66
CA CYS A 111 -9.33 -8.04 11.31
C CYS A 111 -10.65 -8.76 11.00
N GLY A 112 -11.76 -8.22 11.49
CA GLY A 112 -13.10 -8.77 11.22
C GLY A 112 -13.33 -10.12 11.91
N GLY A 113 -12.87 -10.28 13.15
CA GLY A 113 -13.01 -11.53 13.93
C GLY A 113 -11.91 -12.56 13.67
N VAL A 114 -10.95 -12.25 12.79
CA VAL A 114 -9.72 -13.04 12.61
C VAL A 114 -8.57 -12.29 13.28
N ARG A 115 -7.89 -12.94 14.22
CA ARG A 115 -6.74 -12.39 14.91
C ARG A 115 -5.46 -12.76 14.16
N LEU A 116 -4.63 -11.75 13.89
CA LEU A 116 -3.41 -11.87 13.10
C LEU A 116 -2.23 -11.33 13.90
N HIS A 117 -1.16 -12.12 14.00
CA HIS A 117 0.12 -11.63 14.50
C HIS A 117 0.95 -11.15 13.33
N LEU A 118 1.27 -9.85 13.32
CA LEU A 118 1.98 -9.19 12.24
C LEU A 118 3.37 -8.74 12.70
N ARG A 119 4.34 -8.82 11.79
CA ARG A 119 5.66 -8.21 11.93
C ARG A 119 5.94 -7.28 10.75
N PRO A 120 6.75 -6.23 10.94
CA PRO A 120 7.27 -5.50 9.81
C PRO A 120 8.20 -6.42 8.99
N TRP A 121 8.21 -6.22 7.69
CA TRP A 121 9.25 -6.81 6.86
C TRP A 121 10.57 -6.04 6.95
N THR A 122 11.65 -6.75 6.73
CA THR A 122 13.00 -6.18 6.66
C THR A 122 13.22 -5.48 5.33
N SER A 123 14.23 -4.62 5.29
CA SER A 123 14.62 -3.90 4.07
C SER A 123 15.04 -4.86 2.95
N GLY A 124 15.74 -5.95 3.30
CA GLY A 124 16.10 -6.99 2.35
C GLY A 124 14.89 -7.75 1.79
N GLU A 125 13.87 -8.02 2.62
CA GLU A 125 12.62 -8.63 2.16
C GLU A 125 11.85 -7.71 1.20
N ARG A 126 11.69 -6.42 1.57
CA ARG A 126 11.07 -5.41 0.70
C ARG A 126 11.79 -5.30 -0.65
N PHE A 127 13.12 -5.19 -0.64
CA PHE A 127 13.91 -5.06 -1.86
C PHE A 127 13.76 -6.28 -2.78
N ARG A 128 13.79 -7.49 -2.21
CA ARG A 128 13.56 -8.73 -2.97
C ARG A 128 12.16 -8.79 -3.56
N ALA A 129 11.14 -8.37 -2.80
CA ALA A 129 9.77 -8.31 -3.30
C ALA A 129 9.64 -7.31 -4.46
N MET A 130 10.16 -6.09 -4.31
CA MET A 130 10.18 -5.07 -5.37
C MET A 130 10.85 -5.59 -6.65
N SER A 131 12.03 -6.21 -6.51
CA SER A 131 12.78 -6.71 -7.66
C SER A 131 12.05 -7.82 -8.42
N ARG A 132 11.30 -8.68 -7.72
CA ARG A 132 10.55 -9.80 -8.34
C ARG A 132 9.23 -9.36 -8.97
N CYS A 133 8.63 -8.28 -8.47
CA CYS A 133 7.32 -7.81 -8.92
C CYS A 133 7.42 -6.81 -10.07
N ARG A 134 8.63 -6.53 -10.56
CA ARG A 134 8.85 -5.80 -11.80
C ARG A 134 8.94 -6.78 -12.97
N ARG A 135 8.09 -6.62 -13.98
CA ARG A 135 8.13 -7.40 -15.22
C ARG A 135 8.49 -6.50 -16.39
N ALA A 136 9.43 -6.94 -17.21
CA ALA A 136 9.64 -6.33 -18.52
C ALA A 136 8.46 -6.67 -19.44
N GLY A 137 7.71 -5.66 -19.87
CA GLY A 137 6.64 -5.76 -20.85
C GLY A 137 7.02 -5.12 -22.19
N ALA A 138 6.19 -5.34 -23.21
CA ALA A 138 6.37 -4.73 -24.53
C ALA A 138 6.30 -3.20 -24.50
N ASP A 139 5.50 -2.64 -23.58
CA ASP A 139 5.29 -1.20 -23.40
C ASP A 139 6.18 -0.59 -22.31
N GLY A 140 7.20 -1.33 -21.86
CA GLY A 140 8.08 -0.95 -20.75
C GLY A 140 7.89 -1.82 -19.52
N GLU A 141 8.52 -1.42 -18.42
CA GLU A 141 8.48 -2.16 -17.18
C GLU A 141 7.15 -1.95 -16.44
N ARG A 142 6.48 -3.06 -16.11
CA ARG A 142 5.23 -3.08 -15.34
C ARG A 142 5.54 -3.51 -13.91
N PHE A 143 4.88 -2.86 -12.96
CA PHE A 143 4.87 -3.27 -11.57
C PHE A 143 3.61 -4.06 -11.24
N ASP A 144 3.77 -5.30 -10.78
CA ASP A 144 2.68 -6.19 -10.37
C ASP A 144 2.29 -5.90 -8.90
N LEU A 145 1.32 -5.01 -8.69
CA LEU A 145 0.92 -4.61 -7.34
C LEU A 145 0.36 -5.77 -6.51
N GLY A 146 -0.48 -6.64 -7.10
CA GLY A 146 -1.02 -7.79 -6.39
C GLY A 146 0.07 -8.76 -5.96
N ALA A 147 1.06 -9.03 -6.83
CA ALA A 147 2.23 -9.83 -6.48
C ALA A 147 3.07 -9.21 -5.35
N TYR A 148 3.24 -7.88 -5.36
CA TYR A 148 3.95 -7.18 -4.31
C TYR A 148 3.23 -7.26 -2.95
N LEU A 149 1.91 -7.07 -2.95
CA LEU A 149 1.08 -7.23 -1.76
C LEU A 149 1.09 -8.67 -1.22
N ARG A 150 1.05 -9.68 -2.11
CA ARG A 150 1.22 -11.09 -1.69
C ARG A 150 2.53 -11.30 -0.97
N ALA A 151 3.65 -10.85 -1.55
CA ALA A 151 4.96 -10.98 -0.91
C ALA A 151 5.04 -10.25 0.45
N MET A 152 4.38 -9.09 0.57
CA MET A 152 4.27 -8.36 1.83
C MET A 152 3.49 -9.15 2.89
N LEU A 153 2.34 -9.72 2.50
CA LEU A 153 1.50 -10.54 3.38
C LEU A 153 2.21 -11.82 3.83
N GLU A 154 2.80 -12.56 2.89
CA GLU A 154 3.57 -13.78 3.16
C GLU A 154 4.70 -13.55 4.17
N THR A 155 5.31 -12.36 4.13
CA THR A 155 6.42 -12.00 5.00
C THR A 155 5.93 -11.47 6.36
N SER A 156 4.87 -10.67 6.34
CA SER A 156 4.41 -9.92 7.51
C SER A 156 3.47 -10.72 8.41
N VAL A 157 2.68 -11.64 7.86
CA VAL A 157 1.75 -12.48 8.63
C VAL A 157 2.51 -13.65 9.26
N VAL A 158 2.59 -13.65 10.59
CA VAL A 158 3.29 -14.69 11.37
C VAL A 158 2.34 -15.80 11.79
N THR A 159 1.15 -15.42 12.28
CA THR A 159 0.14 -16.34 12.81
C THR A 159 -1.26 -15.85 12.48
N VAL A 160 -2.18 -16.78 12.20
CA VAL A 160 -3.61 -16.52 11.98
C VAL A 160 -4.44 -17.33 12.97
N GLU A 161 -5.36 -16.68 13.69
CA GLU A 161 -6.26 -17.30 14.65
C GLU A 161 -7.73 -16.91 14.39
N PRO A 162 -8.65 -17.87 14.21
CA PRO A 162 -8.42 -19.31 14.14
C PRO A 162 -7.58 -19.70 12.90
N ALA A 163 -6.93 -20.87 12.95
CA ALA A 163 -6.11 -21.35 11.85
C ALA A 163 -6.97 -21.51 10.58
N ARG A 164 -6.65 -20.73 9.55
CA ARG A 164 -7.30 -20.74 8.23
C ARG A 164 -6.35 -20.21 7.17
N ALA A 165 -6.64 -20.50 5.91
CA ALA A 165 -5.88 -19.92 4.80
C ALA A 165 -6.18 -18.42 4.68
N LEU A 166 -5.13 -17.62 4.52
CA LEU A 166 -5.26 -16.17 4.32
C LEU A 166 -6.05 -15.85 3.05
N ASP A 167 -5.86 -16.66 2.01
CA ASP A 167 -6.50 -16.57 0.70
C ASP A 167 -8.04 -16.63 0.76
N GLU A 168 -8.61 -17.13 1.85
CA GLU A 168 -10.04 -17.31 2.05
C GLU A 168 -10.68 -16.21 2.91
N LEU A 169 -9.91 -15.21 3.35
CA LEU A 169 -10.45 -14.07 4.07
C LEU A 169 -11.47 -13.34 3.19
N ASP A 170 -12.64 -13.02 3.74
CA ASP A 170 -13.65 -12.20 3.08
C ASP A 170 -13.14 -10.75 2.86
N SER A 171 -13.93 -9.95 2.15
CA SER A 171 -13.52 -8.58 1.80
C SER A 171 -13.35 -7.67 3.02
N GLY A 172 -14.13 -7.83 4.09
CA GLY A 172 -14.01 -7.02 5.30
C GLY A 172 -12.73 -7.33 6.09
N ALA A 173 -12.44 -8.62 6.27
CA ALA A 173 -11.18 -9.07 6.87
C ALA A 173 -9.97 -8.73 5.99
N THR A 174 -10.10 -8.87 4.66
CA THR A 174 -9.08 -8.49 3.68
C THR A 174 -8.72 -7.01 3.76
N ARG A 175 -9.72 -6.13 3.76
CA ARG A 175 -9.54 -4.68 3.92
C ARG A 175 -8.75 -4.38 5.20
N SER A 176 -9.22 -4.91 6.33
CA SER A 176 -8.61 -4.68 7.64
C SER A 176 -7.16 -5.16 7.70
N LEU A 177 -6.89 -6.35 7.13
CA LEU A 177 -5.54 -6.91 7.05
C LEU A 177 -4.61 -6.05 6.19
N LEU A 178 -5.05 -5.66 4.99
CA LEU A 178 -4.25 -4.83 4.09
C LEU A 178 -3.95 -3.46 4.73
N GLU A 179 -4.93 -2.85 5.39
CA GLU A 179 -4.74 -1.61 6.14
C GLU A 179 -3.69 -1.78 7.25
N ALA A 180 -3.81 -2.83 8.08
CA ALA A 180 -2.86 -3.11 9.16
C ALA A 180 -1.44 -3.35 8.64
N VAL A 181 -1.30 -4.15 7.58
CA VAL A 181 0.01 -4.52 7.03
C VAL A 181 0.66 -3.34 6.31
N VAL A 182 -0.10 -2.50 5.60
CA VAL A 182 0.42 -1.28 4.98
C VAL A 182 0.85 -0.28 6.06
N ALA A 183 0.01 -0.03 7.07
CA ALA A 183 0.35 0.88 8.18
C ALA A 183 1.59 0.42 8.95
N LEU A 184 1.81 -0.89 9.07
CA LEU A 184 3.00 -1.47 9.71
C LEU A 184 4.29 -1.24 8.91
N ASN A 185 4.19 -1.13 7.59
CA ASN A 185 5.34 -1.16 6.68
C ASN A 185 5.60 0.16 5.93
N VAL A 186 4.74 1.18 6.07
CA VAL A 186 4.85 2.47 5.38
C VAL A 186 4.91 3.63 6.38
N VAL A 187 5.90 4.53 6.22
CA VAL A 187 6.14 5.67 7.14
C VAL A 187 5.16 6.84 6.92
N SER A 188 4.76 7.11 5.67
CA SER A 188 3.72 8.10 5.32
C SER A 188 3.15 7.78 3.92
N PRO A 189 1.82 7.72 3.74
CA PRO A 189 1.19 7.50 2.44
C PRO A 189 1.39 8.66 1.44
N GLU A 190 1.55 9.89 1.93
CA GLU A 190 1.57 11.12 1.11
C GLU A 190 2.82 11.25 0.22
N GLU A 191 3.89 10.52 0.54
CA GLU A 191 5.19 10.59 -0.16
C GLU A 191 5.47 9.34 -1.02
N LEU A 192 4.56 8.36 -1.05
CA LEU A 192 4.67 7.20 -1.93
C LEU A 192 4.48 7.56 -3.41
N ALA A 193 4.08 8.81 -3.70
CA ALA A 193 3.89 9.36 -5.03
C ALA A 193 5.22 9.55 -5.80
N ASP A 194 6.35 9.63 -5.09
CA ASP A 194 7.66 9.85 -5.69
C ASP A 194 8.40 8.53 -5.94
N GLY A 195 7.89 7.76 -6.90
CA GLY A 195 8.66 6.75 -7.65
C GLY A 195 9.00 5.45 -6.91
N ILE A 196 8.88 4.33 -7.63
CA ILE A 196 9.44 3.04 -7.21
C ILE A 196 10.96 3.13 -7.46
N PRO A 197 11.82 3.11 -6.42
CA PRO A 197 13.25 3.33 -6.60
C PRO A 197 13.87 2.29 -7.52
N ASP A 198 14.74 2.78 -8.40
CA ASP A 198 15.38 1.98 -9.42
C ASP A 198 16.57 1.22 -8.83
N THR A 199 16.84 0.05 -9.39
CA THR A 199 17.78 -0.97 -8.87
C THR A 199 19.26 -0.54 -8.67
N PRO A 200 19.77 0.63 -9.14
CA PRO A 200 21.08 1.17 -8.72
C PRO A 200 21.09 1.88 -7.35
N GLU A 201 19.93 2.17 -6.76
CA GLU A 201 19.85 2.97 -5.52
C GLU A 201 20.13 2.16 -4.27
N ALA A 202 19.90 0.84 -4.28
CA ALA A 202 20.06 -0.01 -3.11
C ALA A 202 21.51 -0.04 -2.58
N ASP A 203 22.50 -0.15 -3.47
CA ASP A 203 23.92 -0.14 -3.08
C ASP A 203 24.33 1.25 -2.56
N ARG A 204 23.85 2.31 -3.21
CA ARG A 204 24.11 3.69 -2.78
C ARG A 204 23.50 3.98 -1.41
N ILE A 205 22.25 3.57 -1.20
CA ILE A 205 21.53 3.67 0.07
C ILE A 205 22.27 2.86 1.14
N THR A 206 22.62 1.60 0.85
CA THR A 206 23.36 0.73 1.78
C THR A 206 24.69 1.37 2.19
N LEU A 207 25.51 1.81 1.23
CA LEU A 207 26.80 2.44 1.50
C LEU A 207 26.65 3.75 2.29
N ARG A 208 25.64 4.57 1.97
CA ARG A 208 25.33 5.81 2.70
C ARG A 208 25.04 5.52 4.17
N LEU A 209 24.20 4.53 4.45
CA LEU A 209 23.82 4.15 5.80
C LEU A 209 24.97 3.50 6.57
N CYS A 210 25.74 2.61 5.92
CA CYS A 210 26.95 2.04 6.51
C CYS A 210 27.96 3.13 6.90
N ARG A 211 28.16 4.14 6.03
CA ARG A 211 29.06 5.28 6.33
C ARG A 211 28.53 6.15 7.47
N ALA A 212 27.23 6.44 7.50
CA ALA A 212 26.63 7.34 8.49
C ALA A 212 26.50 6.70 9.89
N LEU A 213 26.22 5.40 9.96
CA LEU A 213 25.89 4.70 11.20
C LEU A 213 26.98 3.73 11.69
N GLY A 214 28.02 3.49 10.88
CA GLY A 214 29.04 2.47 11.15
C GLY A 214 28.51 1.03 11.05
N TRP A 215 27.39 0.84 10.37
CA TRP A 215 26.74 -0.46 10.20
C TRP A 215 27.38 -1.29 9.09
N THR A 216 27.16 -2.60 9.16
CA THR A 216 27.44 -3.55 8.07
C THR A 216 26.25 -3.63 7.11
N PRO A 217 26.46 -4.06 5.84
CA PRO A 217 25.35 -4.32 4.92
C PRO A 217 24.32 -5.30 5.49
N THR A 218 24.77 -6.35 6.18
CA THR A 218 23.87 -7.33 6.82
C THR A 218 22.92 -6.67 7.83
N GLN A 219 23.42 -5.72 8.62
CA GLN A 219 22.59 -4.98 9.57
C GLN A 219 21.57 -4.10 8.85
N VAL A 220 21.99 -3.35 7.82
CA VAL A 220 21.07 -2.54 6.99
C VAL A 220 19.93 -3.37 6.41
N TRP A 221 20.24 -4.57 5.90
CA TRP A 221 19.27 -5.42 5.21
C TRP A 221 18.34 -6.14 6.19
N ALA A 222 18.80 -6.44 7.40
CA ALA A 222 18.02 -7.05 8.46
C ALA A 222 17.11 -6.05 9.20
N THR A 223 17.40 -4.76 9.12
CA THR A 223 16.58 -3.71 9.76
C THR A 223 15.21 -3.59 9.09
N PRO A 224 14.11 -3.42 9.86
CA PRO A 224 12.78 -3.16 9.31
C PRO A 224 12.78 -2.03 8.26
N ALA A 225 12.07 -2.23 7.15
CA ALA A 225 12.05 -1.27 6.04
C ALA A 225 11.57 0.13 6.48
N VAL A 226 10.54 0.17 7.32
CA VAL A 226 9.99 1.40 7.90
C VAL A 226 11.00 2.17 8.78
N GLU A 227 11.87 1.45 9.49
CA GLU A 227 12.95 2.04 10.30
C GLU A 227 14.01 2.66 9.37
N MET A 228 14.36 1.94 8.29
CA MET A 228 15.32 2.44 7.31
C MET A 228 14.84 3.71 6.61
N ASP A 229 13.57 3.77 6.24
CA ASP A 229 12.96 4.96 5.65
C ASP A 229 13.03 6.16 6.61
N ARG A 230 12.76 5.94 7.91
CA ARG A 230 12.90 6.98 8.95
C ARG A 230 14.35 7.46 9.07
N LEU A 231 15.32 6.55 9.09
CA LEU A 231 16.74 6.88 9.16
C LEU A 231 17.19 7.70 7.94
N LEU A 232 16.77 7.30 6.74
CA LEU A 232 17.09 8.04 5.52
C LEU A 232 16.54 9.46 5.56
N ARG A 233 15.28 9.65 5.97
CA ARG A 233 14.68 10.99 6.15
C ARG A 233 15.43 11.85 7.15
N LEU A 234 15.87 11.26 8.27
CA LEU A 234 16.68 11.99 9.25
C LEU A 234 18.01 12.44 8.65
N LEU A 235 18.67 11.57 7.88
CA LEU A 235 19.92 11.91 7.18
C LEU A 235 19.71 12.99 6.10
N ASP A 236 18.57 12.97 5.40
CA ASP A 236 18.22 14.01 4.42
C ASP A 236 18.00 15.36 5.10
N ARG A 237 17.31 15.38 6.24
CA ARG A 237 17.10 16.58 7.04
C ARG A 237 18.40 17.16 7.60
N THR A 238 19.32 16.33 8.08
CA THR A 238 20.62 16.80 8.58
C THR A 238 21.47 17.38 7.45
N ALA A 239 21.51 16.72 6.29
CA ALA A 239 22.26 17.21 5.13
C ALA A 239 21.68 18.55 4.59
N ALA A 240 20.36 18.68 4.54
CA ALA A 240 19.70 19.92 4.16
C ALA A 240 20.00 21.06 5.15
N SER A 241 20.04 20.76 6.45
CA SER A 241 20.38 21.74 7.48
C SER A 241 21.84 22.21 7.41
N GLU A 242 22.78 21.33 7.03
CA GLU A 242 24.18 21.69 6.82
C GLU A 242 24.38 22.58 5.59
N SER A 243 23.65 22.29 4.51
CA SER A 243 23.68 23.09 3.27
C SER A 243 23.04 24.47 3.42
N ALA A 244 22.03 24.58 4.30
CA ALA A 244 21.33 25.85 4.59
C ALA A 244 22.08 26.74 5.61
N ALA A 245 23.15 26.26 6.24
CA ALA A 245 24.00 27.11 7.07
C ALA A 245 24.63 28.19 6.18
N PRO A 246 24.49 29.49 6.50
CA PRO A 246 25.08 30.54 5.68
C PRO A 246 26.57 30.28 5.60
N THR A 247 27.09 30.13 4.38
CA THR A 247 28.52 30.11 4.12
C THR A 247 29.04 31.39 4.76
N ARG A 248 29.71 31.27 5.91
CA ARG A 248 30.37 32.40 6.55
C ARG A 248 31.41 32.83 5.52
N VAL A 249 31.08 33.84 4.73
CA VAL A 249 32.04 34.51 3.87
C VAL A 249 33.11 34.98 4.83
N ALA A 250 34.24 34.28 4.87
CA ALA A 250 35.38 34.65 5.69
C ALA A 250 35.70 36.10 5.32
N ARG A 251 35.37 37.04 6.21
CA ARG A 251 35.67 38.44 5.96
C ARG A 251 37.16 38.56 6.21
N LEU A 252 37.86 39.38 5.43
CA LEU A 252 39.29 39.66 5.66
C LEU A 252 39.58 40.09 7.12
N ALA A 253 38.56 40.60 7.84
CA ALA A 253 38.62 40.97 9.25
C ALA A 253 38.76 39.79 10.24
N ASP A 254 38.55 38.54 9.80
CA ASP A 254 38.68 37.35 10.64
C ASP A 254 40.12 36.81 10.67
N HIS A 255 41.04 37.41 9.91
CA HIS A 255 42.46 37.10 9.90
C HIS A 255 43.27 38.27 10.50
N PRO A 256 43.90 38.12 11.68
CA PRO A 256 44.68 39.19 12.31
C PRO A 256 45.93 39.61 11.51
N ASP A 257 46.25 38.87 10.44
CA ASP A 257 47.46 39.05 9.61
C ASP A 257 47.15 39.71 8.26
N ALA A 258 45.90 40.09 8.00
CA ALA A 258 45.49 40.64 6.71
C ALA A 258 45.85 42.14 6.60
N THR A 259 46.93 42.44 5.88
CA THR A 259 47.32 43.81 5.52
C THR A 259 46.60 44.29 4.25
N VAL A 260 45.85 45.39 4.35
CA VAL A 260 45.23 46.08 3.21
C VAL A 260 46.26 47.02 2.58
N ILE A 261 46.69 46.73 1.34
CA ILE A 261 47.52 47.66 0.56
C ILE A 261 46.59 48.60 -0.19
N ARG A 262 46.62 49.89 0.16
CA ARG A 262 45.87 50.94 -0.54
C ARG A 262 46.80 51.57 -1.57
N ILE A 263 46.49 51.37 -2.85
CA ILE A 263 47.16 52.04 -3.96
C ILE A 263 46.33 53.30 -4.25
N GLU A 264 46.94 54.46 -4.12
CA GLU A 264 46.36 55.73 -4.57
C GLU A 264 46.81 55.96 -6.02
N ASP A 265 45.84 56.13 -6.92
CA ASP A 265 46.08 56.51 -8.31
C ASP A 265 46.20 58.04 -8.39
N ASP A 266 47.39 58.54 -8.73
CA ASP A 266 47.63 59.87 -9.32
C ASP A 266 47.99 59.70 -10.81
#